data_AF-A0AAE0EJZ9-F1
#
_entry.id   AF-A0AAE0EJZ9-F1
#
_cell.length_a   1.000
_cell.length_b   1.000
_cell.length_c   1.000
_cell.angle_alpha   90.00
_cell.angle_beta   90.00
_cell.angle_gamma   90.00
#
_symmetry.space_group_name_H-M   'P 1'
#
loop_
_entity.id
_entity.type
_entity.pdbx_description
1 polymer ?
#
loop_
_entity_poly.entity_id
_entity_poly.type
_entity_poly.pdbx_seq_one_letter_code
_entity_poly.pdbx_strand_id
1 'polypeptide(L)'
;MANRDMPVNGKGSKISLLKNGDLSLTDAAGIHIWNSKTFSGISQPSQLVLSDTGNLILSTLENVSRLLWQSFDSPADTLLPEQPFANSSTLLVSLRSQENCSSSFYKFYFDDDNVLRLLYSGPLISSVYWSLLWKGINLWDLGRTTYNNSRIAVFDTSGFFKSSDHYTFKPSDFGSGP
;
A
#
# COMPACT_ATOMS: atom_id res chain seq x y z
N MET A 1 3.59 -6.50 1.75
CA MET A 1 3.69 -7.98 1.62
C MET A 1 2.86 -8.42 0.42
N ALA A 2 3.45 -9.13 -0.54
CA ALA A 2 2.80 -9.44 -1.82
C ALA A 2 1.74 -10.56 -1.74
N ASN A 3 1.96 -11.59 -0.91
CA ASN A 3 1.12 -12.80 -0.85
C ASN A 3 0.56 -13.06 0.56
N ARG A 4 0.19 -11.99 1.28
CA ARG A 4 -0.21 -12.06 2.69
C ARG A 4 -1.38 -13.01 2.99
N ASP A 5 -2.30 -13.14 2.05
CA ASP A 5 -3.51 -13.97 2.17
C ASP A 5 -3.34 -15.35 1.53
N MET A 6 -2.18 -15.61 0.91
CA MET A 6 -1.84 -16.89 0.31
C MET A 6 -0.36 -17.22 0.62
N PRO A 7 -0.07 -17.63 1.86
CA PRO A 7 1.29 -17.92 2.29
C PRO A 7 1.86 -19.13 1.55
N VAL A 8 3.18 -19.12 1.36
CA VAL A 8 3.90 -20.22 0.71
C VAL A 8 4.58 -21.10 1.74
N ASN A 9 4.86 -22.34 1.35
CA ASN A 9 5.72 -23.22 2.14
C ASN A 9 7.14 -22.62 2.20
N GLY A 10 7.60 -22.24 3.38
CA GLY A 10 8.84 -21.47 3.55
C GLY A 10 10.13 -22.13 3.05
N LYS A 11 10.08 -23.39 2.58
CA LYS A 11 11.20 -24.12 1.96
C LYS A 11 10.87 -24.44 0.51
N GLY A 12 11.79 -24.14 -0.41
CA GLY A 12 11.63 -24.45 -1.84
C GLY A 12 10.80 -23.44 -2.65
N SER A 13 10.13 -22.51 -1.98
CA SER A 13 9.47 -21.38 -2.64
C SER A 13 10.48 -20.37 -3.17
N LYS A 14 10.16 -19.73 -4.29
CA LYS A 14 11.06 -18.80 -4.98
C LYS A 14 10.31 -17.63 -5.59
N ILE A 15 10.93 -16.46 -5.53
CA ILE A 15 10.60 -15.32 -6.38
C ILE A 15 11.50 -15.35 -7.61
N SER A 16 10.94 -15.08 -8.79
CA SER A 16 11.70 -15.13 -10.05
C SER A 16 11.21 -14.04 -10.98
N LEU A 17 12.15 -13.27 -11.53
CA LEU A 17 11.89 -12.41 -12.68
C LEU A 17 11.98 -13.27 -13.93
N LEU A 18 10.83 -13.47 -14.57
CA LEU A 18 10.71 -14.32 -15.74
C LEU A 18 11.19 -13.58 -17.00
N LYS A 19 11.63 -14.33 -18.02
CA LYS A 19 12.08 -13.76 -19.31
C LYS A 19 10.99 -12.95 -20.03
N ASN A 20 9.74 -13.17 -19.67
CA ASN A 20 8.60 -12.46 -20.22
C ASN A 20 8.35 -11.11 -19.51
N GLY A 21 9.19 -10.72 -18.54
CA GLY A 21 9.08 -9.47 -17.81
C GLY A 21 8.11 -9.50 -16.62
N ASP A 22 7.61 -10.68 -16.23
CA ASP A 22 6.73 -10.84 -15.08
C ASP A 22 7.52 -11.26 -13.84
N LEU A 23 7.28 -10.59 -12.72
CA LEU A 23 7.82 -10.99 -11.42
C LEU A 23 6.85 -11.99 -10.79
N SER A 24 7.27 -13.22 -10.58
CA SER A 24 6.40 -14.31 -10.09
C SER A 24 6.93 -14.89 -8.79
N LEU A 25 6.01 -15.15 -7.85
CA LEU A 25 6.22 -15.98 -6.67
C LEU A 25 5.63 -17.37 -6.92
N THR A 26 6.46 -18.39 -6.75
CA THR A 26 6.04 -19.81 -6.86
C THR A 26 6.34 -20.54 -5.56
N ASP A 27 5.45 -21.46 -5.17
CA ASP A 27 5.66 -22.30 -4.01
C ASP A 27 6.62 -23.47 -4.30
N ALA A 28 6.88 -24.29 -3.29
CA ALA A 28 7.74 -25.47 -3.39
C ALA A 28 7.25 -26.54 -4.37
N ALA A 29 5.93 -26.60 -4.61
CA ALA A 29 5.31 -27.51 -5.56
C ALA A 29 5.28 -26.94 -6.99
N GLY A 30 5.77 -25.70 -7.19
CA GLY A 30 5.74 -25.00 -8.47
C GLY A 30 4.40 -24.30 -8.76
N ILE A 31 3.50 -24.21 -7.79
CA ILE A 31 2.24 -23.48 -7.90
C ILE A 31 2.53 -21.98 -7.93
N HIS A 32 1.92 -21.27 -8.88
CA HIS A 32 2.01 -19.81 -8.96
C HIS A 32 1.11 -19.16 -7.90
N ILE A 33 1.73 -18.35 -7.05
CA ILE A 33 1.06 -17.76 -5.88
C ILE A 33 0.73 -16.29 -6.12
N TRP A 34 1.65 -15.56 -6.74
CA TRP A 34 1.48 -14.14 -7.00
C TRP A 34 2.30 -13.74 -8.22
N ASN A 35 1.84 -12.74 -8.97
CA ASN A 35 2.64 -12.08 -9.99
C ASN A 35 2.35 -10.57 -10.09
N SER A 36 3.30 -9.84 -10.68
CA SER A 36 3.17 -8.39 -10.93
C SER A 36 2.20 -8.06 -12.07
N LYS A 37 1.76 -9.05 -12.86
CA LYS A 37 0.87 -8.89 -14.03
C LYS A 37 1.45 -7.92 -15.08
N THR A 38 2.77 -7.95 -15.24
CA THR A 38 3.51 -7.04 -16.15
C THR A 38 3.81 -7.66 -17.51
N PHE A 39 3.41 -8.91 -17.73
CA PHE A 39 3.56 -9.56 -19.03
C PHE A 39 2.74 -8.82 -20.11
N SER A 40 3.44 -8.28 -21.11
CA SER A 40 2.84 -7.51 -22.21
C SER A 40 2.90 -8.22 -23.57
N GLY A 41 3.23 -9.52 -23.59
CA GLY A 41 3.36 -10.30 -24.84
C GLY A 41 4.69 -10.13 -25.56
N ILE A 42 5.46 -9.08 -25.26
CA ILE A 42 6.80 -8.81 -25.81
C ILE A 42 7.82 -9.02 -24.70
N SER A 43 8.78 -9.93 -24.92
CA SER A 43 9.90 -10.14 -23.99
C SER A 43 10.83 -8.94 -24.10
N GLN A 44 10.88 -8.12 -23.05
CA GLN A 44 11.86 -7.04 -22.92
C GLN A 44 12.79 -7.34 -21.75
N PRO A 45 14.11 -7.12 -21.92
CA PRO A 45 15.04 -7.25 -20.82
C PRO A 45 14.62 -6.29 -19.70
N SER A 46 14.40 -6.85 -18.51
CA SER A 46 13.84 -6.13 -17.35
C SER A 46 14.77 -6.27 -16.15
N GLN A 47 14.71 -5.29 -15.24
CA GLN A 47 15.48 -5.28 -14.01
C GLN A 47 14.58 -4.99 -12.81
N LEU A 48 14.95 -5.54 -11.66
CA LEU A 48 14.27 -5.32 -10.39
C LEU A 48 15.23 -4.59 -9.45
N VAL A 49 14.84 -3.40 -8.99
CA VAL A 49 15.69 -2.51 -8.18
C VAL A 49 14.96 -2.19 -6.88
N LEU A 50 15.63 -2.36 -5.74
CA LEU A 50 15.16 -1.86 -4.46
C LEU A 50 15.78 -0.47 -4.24
N SER A 51 14.94 0.56 -4.18
CA SER A 51 15.36 1.93 -3.88
C SER A 51 15.60 2.12 -2.38
N ASP A 52 16.41 3.11 -2.03
CA ASP A 52 16.69 3.51 -0.63
C ASP A 52 15.42 3.95 0.13
N THR A 53 14.37 4.38 -0.58
CA THR A 53 13.05 4.67 0.01
C THR A 53 12.28 3.41 0.42
N GLY A 54 12.80 2.22 0.08
CA GLY A 54 12.13 0.94 0.27
C GLY A 54 11.21 0.53 -0.89
N ASN A 55 11.12 1.33 -1.94
CA ASN A 55 10.32 0.97 -3.12
C ASN A 55 11.03 -0.08 -3.98
N LEU A 56 10.42 -1.25 -4.14
CA LEU A 56 10.84 -2.27 -5.10
C LEU A 56 10.22 -1.97 -6.46
N ILE A 57 11.06 -1.69 -7.46
CA ILE A 57 10.70 -1.19 -8.78
C ILE A 57 11.10 -2.21 -9.84
N LEU A 58 10.15 -2.56 -10.71
CA LEU A 58 10.38 -3.33 -11.93
C LEU A 58 10.34 -2.38 -13.13
N SER A 59 11.44 -2.29 -13.88
CA SER A 59 11.56 -1.44 -15.07
C SER A 59 12.21 -2.19 -16.23
N THR A 60 12.12 -1.64 -17.45
CA THR A 60 12.92 -2.16 -18.56
C THR A 60 14.38 -1.76 -18.40
N LEU A 61 15.30 -2.58 -18.92
CA LEU A 61 16.74 -2.29 -18.94
C LEU A 61 17.08 -1.18 -19.94
N GLU A 62 16.36 -1.12 -21.06
CA GLU A 62 16.58 -0.11 -22.11
C GLU A 62 16.15 1.29 -21.68
N ASN A 63 15.14 1.38 -20.81
CA ASN A 63 14.64 2.65 -20.31
C ASN A 63 14.15 2.52 -18.87
N VAL A 64 15.01 2.90 -17.92
CA VAL A 64 14.69 2.86 -16.48
C VAL A 64 13.50 3.75 -16.11
N SER A 65 13.22 4.80 -16.89
CA SER A 65 12.03 5.64 -16.67
C SER A 65 10.71 4.94 -17.04
N ARG A 66 10.77 3.84 -17.80
CA ARG A 66 9.61 3.02 -18.12
C ARG A 66 9.34 2.05 -16.97
N LEU A 67 8.56 2.52 -16.01
CA LEU A 67 8.04 1.74 -14.90
C LEU A 67 7.07 0.67 -15.40
N LEU A 68 7.32 -0.59 -15.05
CA LEU A 68 6.41 -1.71 -15.31
C LEU A 68 5.53 -2.01 -14.10
N TRP A 69 6.13 -1.97 -12.90
CA TRP A 69 5.44 -2.19 -11.62
C TRP A 69 6.27 -1.61 -10.48
N GLN A 70 5.62 -1.17 -9.40
CA GLN A 70 6.29 -0.82 -8.16
C GLN A 70 5.50 -1.29 -6.93
N SER A 71 6.23 -1.61 -5.87
CA SER A 71 5.64 -2.02 -4.59
C SER A 71 4.80 -0.93 -3.93
N PHE A 72 5.13 0.35 -4.14
CA PHE A 72 4.44 1.47 -3.53
C PHE A 72 2.97 1.61 -3.98
N ASP A 73 2.62 1.08 -5.16
CA ASP A 73 1.24 1.06 -5.67
C ASP A 73 0.37 -0.03 -5.01
N SER A 74 0.95 -0.89 -4.18
CA SER A 74 0.26 -1.98 -3.50
C SER A 74 0.73 -2.10 -2.05
N PRO A 75 0.46 -1.08 -1.21
CA PRO A 75 0.80 -1.16 0.19
C PRO A 75 0.03 -2.28 0.89
N ALA A 76 0.60 -2.80 1.98
CA ALA A 76 -0.07 -3.80 2.81
C ALA A 76 -0.74 -3.14 4.01
N ASP A 77 0.02 -2.88 5.06
CA ASP A 77 -0.45 -2.33 6.35
C ASP A 77 0.32 -1.07 6.77
N THR A 78 1.43 -0.78 6.09
CA THR A 78 2.33 0.33 6.39
C THR A 78 2.45 1.26 5.18
N LEU A 79 2.51 2.57 5.44
CA LEU A 79 2.84 3.60 4.47
C LEU A 79 4.23 4.15 4.80
N LEU A 80 5.14 4.12 3.84
CA LEU A 80 6.51 4.61 4.02
C LEU A 80 6.65 6.12 3.71
N PRO A 81 7.72 6.77 4.19
CA PRO A 81 8.10 8.11 3.71
C PRO A 81 8.15 8.16 2.18
N GLU A 82 7.67 9.28 1.62
CA GLU A 82 7.61 9.54 0.18
C GLU A 82 6.71 8.57 -0.62
N GLN A 83 6.10 7.57 0.01
CA GLN A 83 5.10 6.71 -0.62
C GLN A 83 3.78 7.47 -0.76
N PRO A 84 3.29 7.72 -1.99
CA PRO A 84 1.99 8.33 -2.17
C PRO A 84 0.89 7.32 -1.81
N PHE A 85 0.10 7.63 -0.79
CA PHE A 85 -1.21 7.03 -0.61
C PHE A 85 -2.19 7.76 -1.53
N ALA A 86 -2.12 7.43 -2.81
CA ALA A 86 -2.94 8.01 -3.87
C ALA A 86 -3.69 6.88 -4.58
N ASN A 87 -4.80 7.21 -5.24
CA ASN A 87 -5.72 6.32 -5.96
C ASN A 87 -6.89 5.80 -5.11
N SER A 88 -8.07 5.74 -5.74
CA SER A 88 -9.32 5.27 -5.12
C SER A 88 -9.28 3.79 -4.70
N SER A 89 -8.37 3.00 -5.25
CA SER A 89 -8.18 1.58 -4.92
C SER A 89 -7.11 1.31 -3.87
N THR A 90 -6.33 2.31 -3.47
CA THR A 90 -5.25 2.12 -2.50
C THR A 90 -5.82 2.03 -1.09
N LEU A 91 -5.51 0.94 -0.39
CA LEU A 91 -6.01 0.62 0.94
C LEU A 91 -4.84 0.13 1.79
N LEU A 92 -4.74 0.61 3.04
CA LEU A 92 -3.93 -0.10 4.04
C LEU A 92 -4.84 -1.04 4.81
N VAL A 93 -4.48 -2.31 4.89
CA VAL A 93 -5.22 -3.33 5.61
C VAL A 93 -4.35 -3.85 6.74
N SER A 94 -4.79 -3.65 7.98
CA SER A 94 -4.05 -4.12 9.17
C SER A 94 -3.80 -5.64 9.14
N LEU A 95 -2.79 -6.09 9.89
CA LEU A 95 -2.52 -7.51 10.14
C LEU A 95 -3.58 -8.11 11.07
N ARG A 96 -3.81 -9.42 10.93
CA ARG A 96 -4.78 -10.13 11.77
C ARG A 96 -4.33 -10.22 13.22
N SER A 97 -3.03 -10.45 13.43
CA SER A 97 -2.35 -10.41 14.72
C SER A 97 -0.84 -10.32 14.50
N GLN A 98 -0.05 -10.20 15.57
CA GLN A 98 1.42 -10.19 15.47
C GLN A 98 1.99 -11.50 14.89
N GLU A 99 1.30 -12.63 15.09
CA GLU A 99 1.73 -13.94 14.59
C GLU A 99 1.09 -14.29 13.24
N ASN A 100 0.03 -13.58 12.84
CA ASN A 100 -0.72 -13.83 11.63
C ASN A 100 -0.77 -12.58 10.74
N CYS A 101 0.05 -12.60 9.69
CA CYS A 101 0.19 -11.50 8.74
C CYS A 101 -0.95 -11.41 7.71
N SER A 102 -1.99 -12.26 7.81
CA SER A 102 -3.13 -12.20 6.91
C SER A 102 -3.88 -10.86 7.03
N SER A 103 -4.70 -10.55 6.04
CA SER A 103 -5.60 -9.40 6.05
C SER A 103 -6.57 -9.46 7.23
N SER A 104 -6.65 -8.36 7.97
CA SER A 104 -7.62 -8.15 9.03
C SER A 104 -8.82 -7.34 8.54
N PHE A 105 -9.65 -6.89 9.48
CA PHE A 105 -10.87 -6.16 9.21
C PHE A 105 -10.70 -4.64 9.21
N TYR A 106 -9.59 -4.10 9.74
CA TYR A 106 -9.36 -2.65 9.71
C TYR A 106 -8.70 -2.21 8.41
N LYS A 107 -9.32 -1.23 7.75
CA LYS A 107 -8.91 -0.67 6.47
C LYS A 107 -8.77 0.85 6.57
N PHE A 108 -7.62 1.38 6.21
CA PHE A 108 -7.38 2.82 6.09
C PHE A 108 -7.52 3.25 4.64
N TYR A 109 -8.37 4.23 4.38
CA TYR A 109 -8.80 4.60 3.02
C TYR A 109 -9.40 6.00 2.94
N PHE A 110 -9.43 6.56 1.73
CA PHE A 110 -10.28 7.71 1.43
C PHE A 110 -11.67 7.24 1.06
N ASP A 111 -12.67 7.76 1.74
CA ASP A 111 -14.07 7.46 1.49
C ASP A 111 -14.62 8.29 0.31
N ASP A 112 -15.88 8.06 -0.04
CA ASP A 112 -16.51 8.67 -1.22
C ASP A 112 -16.63 10.20 -1.16
N ASP A 113 -16.64 10.77 0.05
CA ASP A 113 -16.63 12.21 0.31
C ASP A 113 -15.22 12.82 0.40
N ASN A 114 -14.19 12.07 -0.05
CA ASN A 114 -12.78 12.47 -0.10
C ASN A 114 -12.10 12.59 1.27
N VAL A 115 -12.72 12.08 2.34
CA VAL A 115 -12.18 12.13 3.70
C VAL A 115 -11.44 10.83 4.03
N LEU A 116 -10.27 10.97 4.62
CA LEU A 116 -9.46 9.85 5.11
C LEU A 116 -10.08 9.24 6.37
N ARG A 117 -10.31 7.92 6.36
CA ARG A 117 -10.99 7.17 7.41
C ARG A 117 -10.32 5.83 7.70
N LEU A 118 -10.60 5.29 8.90
CA LEU A 118 -10.35 3.92 9.30
C LEU A 118 -11.69 3.21 9.40
N LEU A 119 -11.92 2.23 8.54
CA LEU A 119 -13.10 1.36 8.53
C LEU A 119 -12.78 0.07 9.27
N TYR A 120 -13.68 -0.35 10.15
CA TYR A 120 -13.76 -1.75 10.57
C TYR A 120 -14.78 -2.47 9.68
N SER A 121 -14.33 -3.43 8.88
CA SER A 121 -15.13 -4.22 7.95
C SER A 121 -15.12 -5.68 8.39
N GLY A 122 -15.90 -5.99 9.43
CA GLY A 122 -16.03 -7.33 9.99
C GLY A 122 -17.12 -8.17 9.30
N PRO A 123 -17.24 -9.45 9.66
CA PRO A 123 -18.17 -10.39 9.03
C PRO A 123 -19.64 -10.11 9.36
N LEU A 124 -19.92 -9.51 10.52
CA LEU A 124 -21.28 -9.22 10.98
C LEU A 124 -21.65 -7.74 10.85
N ILE A 125 -20.67 -6.86 11.05
CA ILE A 125 -20.87 -5.41 11.04
C ILE A 125 -19.72 -4.73 10.31
N SER A 126 -20.05 -3.62 9.66
CA SER A 126 -19.09 -2.71 9.07
C SER A 126 -19.39 -1.32 9.59
N SER A 127 -18.39 -0.64 10.17
CA SER A 127 -18.55 0.70 10.73
C SER A 127 -17.27 1.49 10.60
N VAL A 128 -17.41 2.79 10.34
CA VAL A 128 -16.32 3.75 10.44
C VAL A 128 -15.85 3.77 11.90
N TYR A 129 -14.60 3.35 12.11
CA TYR A 129 -13.96 3.35 13.42
C TYR A 129 -13.37 4.73 13.73
N TRP A 130 -12.81 5.39 12.71
CA TRP A 130 -12.29 6.75 12.73
C TRP A 130 -12.54 7.41 11.37
N SER A 131 -12.82 8.70 11.24
CA SER A 131 -12.77 9.78 12.23
C SER A 131 -14.08 9.95 13.01
N LEU A 132 -14.04 10.65 14.15
CA LEU A 132 -15.05 10.78 15.22
C LEU A 132 -16.45 11.32 14.80
N LEU A 133 -16.80 11.25 13.52
CA LEU A 133 -18.09 11.68 12.95
C LEU A 133 -19.28 10.99 13.61
N TRP A 134 -19.10 9.75 14.09
CA TRP A 134 -20.14 9.04 14.84
C TRP A 134 -20.54 9.74 16.16
N LYS A 135 -19.70 10.65 16.67
CA LYS A 135 -20.00 11.47 17.85
C LYS A 135 -20.71 12.80 17.51
N GLY A 136 -21.08 13.02 16.25
CA GLY A 136 -21.79 14.24 15.81
C GLY A 136 -20.90 15.48 15.68
N ILE A 137 -19.57 15.31 15.62
CA ILE A 137 -18.61 16.39 15.41
C ILE A 137 -18.54 16.72 13.91
N ASN A 138 -18.61 17.99 13.52
CA ASN A 138 -18.48 18.39 12.12
C ASN A 138 -17.01 18.30 11.66
N LEU A 139 -16.80 17.92 10.39
CA LEU A 139 -15.47 17.87 9.77
C LEU A 139 -14.75 19.22 9.83
N TRP A 140 -15.48 20.32 9.63
CA TRP A 140 -14.95 21.68 9.64
C TRP A 140 -14.39 22.08 11.00
N ASP A 141 -15.04 21.65 12.10
CA ASP A 141 -14.57 21.89 13.46
C ASP A 141 -13.24 21.15 13.74
N LEU A 142 -12.95 20.10 12.98
CA LEU A 142 -11.68 19.36 12.98
C LEU A 142 -10.67 19.91 11.96
N GLY A 143 -10.99 21.01 11.27
CA GLY A 143 -10.14 21.60 10.22
C GLY A 143 -10.05 20.76 8.94
N ARG A 144 -10.93 19.76 8.76
CA ARG A 144 -10.94 18.84 7.62
C ARG A 144 -11.83 19.36 6.49
N THR A 145 -11.62 18.88 5.26
CA THR A 145 -12.41 19.28 4.09
C THR A 145 -12.84 18.11 3.21
N THR A 146 -14.05 18.17 2.65
CA THR A 146 -14.54 17.22 1.63
C THR A 146 -14.34 17.73 0.19
N TYR A 147 -13.96 19.01 0.02
CA TYR A 147 -13.90 19.66 -1.29
C TYR A 147 -12.68 19.27 -2.13
N ASN A 148 -11.62 18.74 -1.51
CA ASN A 148 -10.42 18.31 -2.22
C ASN A 148 -10.54 16.84 -2.63
N ASN A 149 -10.87 16.61 -3.90
CA ASN A 149 -11.09 15.28 -4.46
C ASN A 149 -9.81 14.53 -4.91
N SER A 150 -8.62 15.08 -4.63
CA SER A 150 -7.37 14.43 -5.03
C SER A 150 -7.13 13.08 -4.32
N ARG A 151 -7.64 12.90 -3.08
CA ARG A 151 -7.49 11.67 -2.28
C ARG A 151 -6.04 11.21 -2.19
N ILE A 152 -5.17 12.13 -1.75
CA ILE A 152 -3.73 11.90 -1.63
C ILE A 152 -3.33 12.06 -0.17
N ALA A 153 -2.56 11.12 0.37
CA ALA A 153 -1.83 11.30 1.61
C ALA A 153 -0.38 10.83 1.48
N VAL A 154 0.52 11.41 2.26
CA VAL A 154 1.96 11.08 2.17
C VAL A 154 2.67 11.47 3.47
N PHE A 155 3.68 10.70 3.83
CA PHE A 155 4.69 11.09 4.81
C PHE A 155 5.81 11.83 4.09
N ASP A 156 6.21 13.00 4.57
CA ASP A 156 7.45 13.61 4.07
C ASP A 156 8.70 12.88 4.59
N THR A 157 9.88 13.33 4.15
CA THR A 157 11.17 12.73 4.53
C THR A 157 11.49 12.80 6.03
N SER A 158 10.79 13.65 6.79
CA SER A 158 10.91 13.75 8.25
C SER A 158 9.87 12.91 9.00
N GLY A 159 8.98 12.22 8.28
CA GLY A 159 7.88 11.45 8.84
C GLY A 159 6.66 12.31 9.20
N PHE A 160 6.53 13.54 8.73
CA PHE A 160 5.31 14.32 8.92
C PHE A 160 4.21 13.84 7.98
N PHE A 161 3.05 13.46 8.53
CA PHE A 161 1.91 13.02 7.72
C PHE A 161 1.07 14.21 7.27
N LYS A 162 0.68 14.20 6.00
CA LYS A 162 -0.33 15.12 5.45
C LYS A 162 -1.25 14.41 4.48
N SER A 163 -2.51 14.84 4.46
CA SER A 163 -3.52 14.37 3.49
C SER A 163 -4.29 15.51 2.83
N SER A 164 -4.92 15.20 1.70
CA SER A 164 -5.68 16.12 0.86
C SER A 164 -6.88 16.75 1.57
N ASP A 165 -7.45 16.05 2.56
CA ASP A 165 -8.57 16.52 3.38
C ASP A 165 -8.11 17.31 4.62
N HIS A 166 -6.87 17.82 4.60
CA HIS A 166 -6.22 18.63 5.63
C HIS A 166 -5.92 17.90 6.96
N TYR A 167 -6.01 16.57 7.00
CA TYR A 167 -5.50 15.85 8.16
C TYR A 167 -3.97 15.90 8.18
N THR A 168 -3.42 16.21 9.35
CA THR A 168 -1.98 16.18 9.58
C THR A 168 -1.71 15.63 10.96
N PHE A 169 -0.60 14.91 11.12
CA PHE A 169 -0.10 14.50 12.42
C PHE A 169 1.39 14.19 12.38
N LYS A 170 2.01 14.18 13.56
CA LYS A 170 3.37 13.71 13.77
C LYS A 170 3.30 12.34 14.45
N PRO A 171 3.84 11.28 13.83
CA PRO A 171 3.93 9.98 14.48
C PRO A 171 4.93 10.04 15.65
N SER A 172 4.93 9.02 16.51
CA SER A 172 5.79 8.98 17.71
C SER A 172 7.29 8.92 17.41
N ASP A 173 7.63 8.45 16.22
CA ASP A 173 8.98 8.37 15.66
C ASP A 173 9.32 9.56 14.73
N PHE A 174 8.51 10.62 14.76
CA PHE A 174 8.77 11.83 13.98
C PHE A 174 10.13 12.46 14.30
N GLY A 175 10.90 12.74 13.25
CA GLY A 175 12.21 13.38 13.36
C GLY A 175 13.09 13.06 12.16
N SER A 176 14.17 13.82 11.99
CA SER A 176 15.23 13.41 11.09
C SER A 176 15.87 12.14 11.67
N GLY A 177 15.94 11.09 10.85
CA GLY A 177 16.76 9.92 11.17
C GLY A 177 18.22 10.33 11.42
N PRO A 178 19.03 9.43 12.04
CA PRO A 178 20.44 9.68 12.29
C PRO A 178 21.24 10.03 11.03
#